data_AF-X1JKA2-F1
#
_entry.id   AF-X1JKA2-F1
#
_cell.length_a   1.000
_cell.length_b   1.000
_cell.length_c   1.000
_cell.angle_alpha   90.00
_cell.angle_beta   90.00
_cell.angle_gamma   90.00
#
_symmetry.space_group_name_H-M   'P 1'
#
loop_
_entity.id
_entity.type
_entity.pdbx_description
1 polymer ?
#
loop_
_entity_poly.entity_id
_entity_poly.type
_entity_poly.pdbx_seq_one_letter_code
_entity_poly.pdbx_strand_id
1 'polypeptide(L)'
;MVNIQKRLPGRLPKIGIRPIIDGRRKGIRESLEEQTMRMAKSTASLITKNLRHSNGLSVEYVIADTTIGGVTEAARCADKFAQEGVGVSI
;
A
#
# COMPACT_ATOMS: atom_id res chain seq x y z
N MET A 1 18.53 26.96 3.79
CA MET A 1 17.92 26.93 2.44
C MET A 1 16.53 26.30 2.56
N VAL A 2 15.49 26.91 2.01
CA VAL A 2 14.12 26.37 2.08
C VAL A 2 14.05 25.13 1.19
N ASN A 3 13.53 24.01 1.70
CA ASN A 3 13.31 22.81 0.90
C ASN A 3 12.13 23.06 -0.06
N ILE A 4 12.43 23.50 -1.28
CA ILE A 4 11.46 23.88 -2.31
C ILE A 4 10.54 22.70 -2.68
N GLN A 5 10.97 21.45 -2.42
CA GLN A 5 10.16 20.28 -2.73
C GLN A 5 8.94 20.16 -1.81
N LYS A 6 8.96 20.68 -0.58
CA LYS A 6 7.82 20.60 0.36
C LYS A 6 7.14 21.96 0.55
N ARG A 7 6.51 22.44 -0.53
CA ARG A 7 5.87 23.77 -0.60
C ARG A 7 4.59 23.91 0.22
N LEU A 8 3.74 22.87 0.26
CA LEU A 8 2.42 22.92 0.91
C LEU A 8 2.45 22.30 2.32
N PRO A 9 1.60 22.79 3.25
CA PRO A 9 1.47 22.20 4.58
C PRO A 9 0.91 20.77 4.48
N GLY A 10 1.37 19.89 5.39
CA GLY A 10 0.91 18.51 5.48
C GLY A 10 1.94 17.46 5.06
N ARG A 11 1.46 16.22 4.90
CA ARG A 11 2.23 15.07 4.42
C ARG A 11 1.89 14.81 2.94
N LEU A 12 2.86 14.35 2.16
CA LEU A 12 2.58 13.89 0.80
C LEU A 12 1.73 12.62 0.89
N PRO A 13 0.72 12.46 0.02
CA PRO A 13 -0.15 11.29 0.06
C PRO A 13 0.63 10.04 -0.33
N LYS A 14 0.46 8.97 0.45
CA LYS A 14 1.03 7.65 0.11
C LYS A 14 0.04 6.83 -0.70
N ILE A 15 0.55 5.82 -1.41
CA ILE A 15 -0.28 4.82 -2.09
C ILE A 15 -0.45 3.59 -1.19
N GLY A 16 -1.68 3.22 -0.89
CA GLY A 16 -2.00 1.99 -0.17
C GLY A 16 -2.16 0.81 -1.13
N ILE A 17 -1.59 -0.34 -0.82
CA ILE A 17 -1.71 -1.58 -1.62
C ILE A 17 -2.36 -2.67 -0.77
N ARG A 18 -3.49 -3.19 -1.26
CA ARG A 18 -4.37 -4.13 -0.56
C ARG A 18 -4.26 -5.52 -1.21
N PRO A 19 -3.38 -6.41 -0.72
CA PRO A 19 -3.30 -7.79 -1.21
C PRO A 19 -4.55 -8.60 -0.86
N ILE A 20 -5.57 -8.60 -1.72
CA ILE A 20 -6.80 -9.37 -1.52
C ILE A 20 -6.56 -10.85 -1.88
N ILE A 21 -7.06 -11.75 -1.04
CA ILE A 21 -6.90 -13.20 -1.20
C ILE A 21 -8.23 -13.92 -0.96
N ASP A 22 -8.34 -15.15 -1.43
CA ASP A 22 -9.41 -16.05 -0.99
C ASP A 22 -9.26 -16.38 0.50
N GLY A 23 -10.31 -16.14 1.30
CA GLY A 23 -10.30 -16.38 2.74
C GLY A 23 -10.41 -17.85 3.15
N ARG A 24 -10.72 -18.77 2.22
CA ARG A 24 -10.91 -20.20 2.51
C ARG A 24 -9.60 -20.85 2.97
N ARG A 25 -9.61 -21.42 4.18
CA ARG A 25 -8.46 -22.13 4.79
C ARG A 25 -8.43 -23.60 4.38
N LYS A 26 -7.40 -24.33 4.85
CA LYS A 26 -7.18 -25.77 4.60
C LYS A 26 -6.68 -26.08 3.19
N GLY A 27 -5.82 -25.22 2.65
CA GLY A 27 -5.04 -25.45 1.44
C GLY A 27 -5.21 -24.35 0.38
N ILE A 28 -6.37 -23.70 0.32
CA ILE A 28 -6.64 -22.67 -0.69
C ILE A 28 -5.84 -21.40 -0.36
N ARG A 29 -6.14 -20.74 0.75
CA ARG A 29 -5.46 -19.51 1.15
C ARG A 29 -3.95 -19.70 1.28
N GLU A 30 -3.54 -20.77 1.96
CA GLU A 30 -2.14 -21.08 2.23
C GLU A 30 -1.30 -21.20 0.95
N SER A 31 -1.90 -21.72 -0.14
CA SER A 31 -1.23 -21.81 -1.45
C SER A 31 -1.11 -20.49 -2.20
N LEU A 32 -1.92 -19.48 -1.85
CA LEU A 32 -1.99 -18.19 -2.54
C LEU A 32 -1.26 -17.06 -1.80
N GLU A 33 -1.00 -17.20 -0.48
CA GLU A 33 -0.42 -16.15 0.38
C GLU A 33 0.84 -15.51 -0.22
N GLU A 34 1.81 -16.35 -0.61
CA GLU A 34 3.10 -15.85 -1.11
C GLU A 34 2.94 -15.12 -2.45
N GLN A 35 2.15 -15.68 -3.37
CA GLN A 35 1.91 -15.08 -4.67
C GLN A 35 1.18 -13.75 -4.55
N THR A 36 0.12 -13.68 -3.74
CA THR A 36 -0.65 -12.45 -3.53
C THR A 36 0.23 -11.35 -2.92
N MET A 37 1.04 -11.68 -1.91
CA MET A 37 1.94 -10.69 -1.30
C MET A 37 3.07 -10.28 -2.25
N ARG A 38 3.59 -11.20 -3.08
CA ARG A 38 4.58 -10.89 -4.11
C ARG A 38 4.01 -9.92 -5.14
N MET A 39 2.75 -10.08 -5.54
CA MET A 39 2.07 -9.16 -6.45
C MET A 39 2.00 -7.74 -5.84
N ALA A 40 1.63 -7.61 -4.56
CA ALA A 40 1.61 -6.31 -3.89
C ALA A 40 3.00 -5.62 -3.86
N LYS A 41 4.07 -6.39 -3.58
CA LYS A 41 5.46 -5.88 -3.61
C LYS A 41 5.91 -5.48 -5.02
N SER A 42 5.55 -6.27 -6.03
CA SER A 42 5.84 -5.94 -7.43
C SER A 42 5.15 -4.65 -7.87
N THR A 43 3.87 -4.46 -7.50
CA THR A 43 3.14 -3.21 -7.74
C THR A 43 3.81 -2.02 -7.07
N ALA A 44 4.23 -2.16 -5.80
CA ALA A 44 4.97 -1.11 -5.09
C ALA A 44 6.29 -0.75 -5.80
N SER A 45 7.05 -1.74 -6.23
CA SER A 45 8.31 -1.54 -6.95
C SER A 45 8.09 -0.83 -8.30
N LEU A 46 7.06 -1.24 -9.05
CA LEU A 46 6.69 -0.61 -10.32
C LEU A 46 6.33 0.86 -10.13
N ILE A 47 5.48 1.17 -9.16
CA ILE A 47 5.02 2.53 -8.86
C ILE A 47 6.19 3.41 -8.43
N THR A 48 6.98 2.97 -7.45
CA THR A 48 8.08 3.79 -6.92
C THR A 48 9.23 4.00 -7.91
N LYS A 49 9.41 3.08 -8.86
CA LYS A 49 10.38 3.22 -9.94
C LYS A 49 9.95 4.26 -10.98
N ASN A 50 8.65 4.34 -11.30
CA ASN A 50 8.17 5.12 -12.44
C ASN A 50 7.48 6.44 -12.08
N LEU A 51 6.99 6.59 -10.84
CA LEU A 51 6.23 7.77 -10.43
C LEU A 51 6.99 8.63 -9.41
N ARG A 52 6.71 9.93 -9.50
CA ARG A 52 7.18 10.97 -8.59
C ARG A 52 5.99 11.86 -8.23
N HIS A 53 6.04 12.46 -7.06
CA HIS A 53 5.19 13.59 -6.73
C HIS A 53 5.53 14.78 -7.65
N SER A 54 4.62 15.76 -7.76
CA SER A 54 4.81 16.96 -8.57
C SER A 54 6.03 17.80 -8.18
N ASN A 55 6.58 17.57 -7.00
CA ASN A 55 7.80 18.19 -6.48
C ASN A 55 9.09 17.39 -6.76
N GLY A 56 9.01 16.27 -7.48
CA GLY A 56 10.13 15.41 -7.83
C GLY A 56 10.52 14.36 -6.78
N LEU A 57 9.89 14.32 -5.61
CA LEU A 57 10.13 13.27 -4.61
C LEU A 57 9.52 11.93 -5.05
N SER A 58 10.17 10.83 -4.68
CA SER A 58 9.63 9.48 -4.86
C SER A 58 8.29 9.33 -4.15
N VAL A 59 7.34 8.66 -4.81
CA VAL A 59 6.07 8.31 -4.18
C VAL A 59 6.31 7.23 -3.13
N GLU A 60 5.78 7.42 -1.93
CA GLU A 60 5.79 6.42 -0.87
C GLU A 60 4.58 5.50 -0.96
N TYR A 61 4.72 4.28 -0.45
CA TYR A 61 3.65 3.28 -0.44
C TYR A 61 3.50 2.62 0.93
N VAL A 62 2.33 2.04 1.16
CA VAL A 62 1.98 1.28 2.36
C VAL A 62 1.29 -0.01 1.92
N ILE A 63 1.84 -1.16 2.28
CA ILE A 63 1.19 -2.46 2.05
C ILE A 63 0.46 -2.88 3.34
N ALA A 64 -0.71 -3.50 3.21
CA ALA A 64 -1.36 -4.15 4.34
C ALA A 64 -0.43 -5.17 5.04
N ASP A 65 -0.53 -5.32 6.35
CA ASP A 65 0.35 -6.24 7.11
C ASP A 65 0.14 -7.70 6.75
N THR A 66 -1.09 -8.04 6.35
CA THR A 66 -1.48 -9.39 5.92
C THR A 66 -2.22 -9.30 4.59
N THR A 67 -2.36 -10.45 3.92
CA THR A 67 -3.39 -10.59 2.89
C THR A 67 -4.78 -10.41 3.49
N ILE A 68 -5.73 -9.96 2.67
CA ILE A 68 -7.08 -9.58 3.07
C ILE A 68 -8.06 -10.57 2.45
N GLY A 69 -8.53 -11.52 3.24
CA GLY A 69 -9.55 -12.50 2.87
C GLY A 69 -10.89 -12.29 3.55
N GLY A 70 -11.04 -11.22 4.35
CA GLY A 70 -12.28 -10.89 5.03
C GLY A 70 -12.32 -9.50 5.67
N VAL A 71 -13.46 -9.18 6.27
CA VAL A 71 -13.78 -7.83 6.81
C VAL A 71 -12.83 -7.40 7.93
N THR A 72 -12.44 -8.31 8.83
CA THR A 72 -11.53 -8.00 9.95
C THR A 72 -10.16 -7.52 9.46
N GLU A 73 -9.60 -8.19 8.45
CA GLU A 73 -8.31 -7.82 7.85
C GLU A 73 -8.44 -6.52 7.05
N ALA A 74 -9.57 -6.33 6.38
CA ALA A 74 -9.86 -5.10 5.64
C ALA A 74 -9.96 -3.88 6.56
N ALA A 75 -10.58 -4.01 7.73
CA ALA A 75 -10.68 -2.95 8.75
C ALA A 75 -9.31 -2.58 9.32
N ARG A 76 -8.48 -3.57 9.70
CA ARG A 76 -7.10 -3.32 10.17
C ARG A 76 -6.25 -2.61 9.11
N CYS A 77 -6.39 -3.01 7.84
CA CYS A 77 -5.72 -2.33 6.73
C CYS A 77 -6.18 -0.88 6.59
N ALA A 78 -7.48 -0.60 6.74
CA ALA A 78 -8.02 0.76 6.66
C ALA A 78 -7.49 1.64 7.79
N ASP A 79 -7.45 1.13 9.02
CA ASP A 79 -6.89 1.85 10.18
C ASP A 79 -5.42 2.21 9.97
N LYS A 80 -4.61 1.25 9.50
CA LYS A 80 -3.21 1.49 9.13
C LYS A 80 -3.09 2.55 8.05
N PHE A 81 -3.90 2.49 7.00
CA PHE A 81 -3.84 3.43 5.88
C PHE A 81 -4.21 4.85 6.31
N ALA A 82 -5.20 5.00 7.18
CA ALA A 82 -5.57 6.29 7.76
C ALA A 82 -4.42 6.89 8.58
N GLN A 83 -3.76 6.10 9.43
CA GLN A 83 -2.62 6.54 10.25
C GLN A 83 -1.40 6.95 9.40
N GLU A 84 -1.17 6.22 8.31
CA GLU A 84 -0.03 6.45 7.41
C GLU A 84 -0.25 7.59 6.40
N GLY A 85 -1.46 8.14 6.29
CA GLY A 85 -1.77 9.20 5.32
C GLY A 85 -1.84 8.69 3.88
N VAL A 86 -2.41 7.50 3.69
CA VAL A 86 -2.72 6.98 2.35
C VAL A 86 -3.82 7.83 1.71
N GLY A 87 -3.55 8.33 0.51
CA GLY A 87 -4.51 9.15 -0.25
C GLY A 87 -5.26 8.39 -1.36
N VAL A 88 -4.75 7.22 -1.75
CA VAL A 88 -5.35 6.35 -2.78
C VAL A 88 -4.96 4.90 -2.49
N SER A 89 -5.87 3.97 -2.78
CA SER A 89 -5.64 2.53 -2.61
C SER A 89 -5.80 1.75 -3.90
N ILE A 90 -4.99 0.71 -4.06
CA ILE A 90 -5.04 -0.27 -5.16
C ILE A 90 -5.23 -1.66 -4.56
#